data_AF-A0A8K0JC55-F1
#
_entry.id   AF-A0A8K0JC55-F1
#
_cell.length_a   1.000
_cell.length_b   1.000
_cell.length_c   1.000
_cell.angle_alpha   90.00
_cell.angle_beta   90.00
_cell.angle_gamma   90.00
#
_symmetry.space_group_name_H-M   'P 1'
#
loop_
_entity.id
_entity.type
_entity.pdbx_description
1 polymer ?
#
loop_
_entity_poly.entity_id
_entity_poly.type
_entity_poly.pdbx_seq_one_letter_code
_entity_poly.pdbx_strand_id
1 'polypeptide(L)'
;MDDASLVKKYKDLGFIPEAASDLITRRYSYPLVHDPGTRWTYGPNLDWAGKLVERATAMDLEEYLQRHICAPLGITDMTFKLQKHPDLVARQADMSRRDANGVPENADASYLVKDPDDCFGGMGLFASPASHMAVLHSLLKNDARLLSPSMVDAIFQPQLDAACEESINDRFDRKPHGGLLPPVGIRRNHGLGGVMIMEDCDGDVWRRRGSISWVGFPNLFWT
;
A
#
# COMPACT_ATOMS: atom_id res chain seq x y z
N MET A 1 18.42 -18.28 0.73
CA MET A 1 17.55 -18.07 1.90
C MET A 1 16.47 -17.10 1.42
N ASP A 2 15.18 -17.43 1.50
CA ASP A 2 14.14 -16.50 1.06
C ASP A 2 14.00 -15.34 2.07
N ASP A 3 13.54 -14.18 1.64
CA ASP A 3 13.45 -12.98 2.49
C ASP A 3 12.56 -13.20 3.74
N ALA A 4 11.50 -14.01 3.62
CA ALA A 4 10.59 -14.32 4.72
C ALA A 4 11.26 -15.20 5.80
N SER A 5 12.21 -16.05 5.39
CA SER A 5 12.95 -16.95 6.27
C SER A 5 13.95 -16.20 7.16
N LEU A 6 14.48 -15.05 6.70
CA LEU A 6 15.35 -14.21 7.53
C LEU A 6 14.56 -13.47 8.61
N VAL A 7 13.46 -12.79 8.24
CA VAL A 7 12.60 -12.08 9.21
C VAL A 7 12.07 -13.06 10.25
N LYS A 8 11.62 -14.24 9.82
CA LYS A 8 11.20 -15.31 10.74
C LYS A 8 12.33 -15.70 11.69
N LYS A 9 13.55 -15.90 11.21
CA LYS A 9 14.71 -16.20 12.05
C LYS A 9 14.96 -15.12 13.12
N TYR A 10 14.84 -13.84 12.79
CA TYR A 10 14.99 -12.75 13.77
C TYR A 10 13.86 -12.73 14.81
N LYS A 11 12.63 -13.10 14.42
CA LYS A 11 11.51 -13.29 15.36
C LYS A 11 11.79 -14.46 16.31
N ASP A 12 12.19 -15.61 15.76
CA ASP A 12 12.48 -16.82 16.52
C ASP A 12 13.65 -16.63 17.51
N LEU A 13 14.58 -15.71 17.21
CA LEU A 13 15.68 -15.32 18.09
C LEU A 13 15.31 -14.26 19.14
N GLY A 14 14.06 -13.78 19.17
CA GLY A 14 13.59 -12.77 20.13
C GLY A 14 14.08 -11.35 19.87
N PHE A 15 14.64 -11.07 18.68
CA PHE A 15 15.08 -9.72 18.30
C PHE A 15 13.93 -8.80 17.86
N ILE A 16 12.75 -9.38 17.63
CA ILE A 16 11.52 -8.66 17.27
C ILE A 16 10.48 -8.99 18.34
N PRO A 17 9.87 -8.00 19.02
CA PRO A 17 8.88 -8.24 20.06
C PRO A 17 7.69 -9.06 19.55
N GLU A 18 7.19 -9.98 20.39
CA GLU A 18 6.15 -10.95 20.03
C GLU A 18 4.75 -10.31 19.92
N ALA A 19 4.49 -9.24 20.69
CA ALA A 19 3.34 -8.37 20.48
C ALA A 19 3.71 -7.33 19.42
N ALA A 20 3.04 -7.37 18.26
CA ALA A 20 3.29 -6.44 17.17
C ALA A 20 2.96 -5.00 17.62
N SER A 21 3.97 -4.30 18.13
CA SER A 21 3.85 -2.92 18.64
C SER A 21 3.10 -2.04 17.64
N ASP A 22 2.33 -1.12 18.18
CA ASP A 22 1.69 -0.02 17.48
C ASP A 22 2.65 1.14 17.21
N LEU A 23 3.92 1.02 17.62
CA LEU A 23 5.02 1.90 17.25
C LEU A 23 5.81 1.28 16.09
N ILE A 24 5.87 1.98 14.96
CA ILE A 24 6.56 1.56 13.72
C ILE A 24 8.02 1.22 14.00
N THR A 25 8.70 2.03 14.82
CA THR A 25 10.13 1.86 15.15
C THR A 25 10.43 0.61 15.97
N ARG A 26 9.46 0.11 16.74
CA ARG A 26 9.58 -1.14 17.50
C ARG A 26 9.09 -2.33 16.70
N ARG A 27 8.01 -2.17 15.93
CA ARG A 27 7.41 -3.25 15.11
C ARG A 27 8.35 -3.70 13.99
N TYR A 28 9.08 -2.77 13.40
CA TYR A 28 9.95 -3.02 12.25
C TYR A 28 11.43 -2.84 12.60
N SER A 29 11.84 -3.28 13.80
CA SER A 29 13.22 -3.26 14.29
C SER A 29 14.12 -4.36 13.72
N TYR A 30 13.68 -5.05 12.66
CA TYR A 30 14.45 -6.11 12.01
C TYR A 30 15.39 -5.56 10.93
N PRO A 31 16.50 -6.26 10.64
CA PRO A 31 17.44 -5.80 9.63
C PRO A 31 16.88 -5.94 8.22
N LEU A 32 17.56 -5.28 7.28
CA LEU A 32 17.34 -5.47 5.86
C LEU A 32 17.60 -6.94 5.48
N VAL A 33 16.81 -7.44 4.53
CA VAL A 33 16.92 -8.83 4.03
C VAL A 33 17.84 -8.95 2.81
N HIS A 34 18.19 -7.82 2.20
CA HIS A 34 19.18 -7.66 1.14
C HIS A 34 19.66 -6.21 1.13
N ASP A 35 20.75 -5.93 0.41
CA ASP A 35 21.25 -4.56 0.27
C ASP A 35 20.24 -3.68 -0.50
N PRO A 36 20.07 -2.39 -0.11
CA PRO A 36 19.20 -1.46 -0.82
C PRO A 36 19.57 -1.35 -2.31
N GLY A 37 18.57 -1.32 -3.18
CA GLY A 37 18.76 -1.18 -4.63
C GLY A 37 19.20 -2.46 -5.37
N THR A 38 19.36 -3.59 -4.69
CA THR A 38 19.74 -4.84 -5.35
C THR A 38 18.56 -5.73 -5.72
N ARG A 39 17.43 -5.60 -5.01
CA ARG A 39 16.21 -6.39 -5.18
C ARG A 39 14.99 -5.59 -4.76
N TRP A 40 13.84 -5.93 -5.34
CA TRP A 40 12.53 -5.43 -4.92
C TRP A 40 11.88 -6.40 -3.93
N THR A 41 11.45 -5.89 -2.78
CA THR A 41 10.75 -6.68 -1.76
C THR A 41 9.61 -5.87 -1.15
N TYR A 42 8.42 -6.49 -1.10
CA TYR A 42 7.26 -5.92 -0.42
C TYR A 42 7.48 -5.94 1.10
N GLY A 43 7.24 -4.81 1.77
CA GLY A 43 7.53 -4.63 3.19
C GLY A 43 7.00 -3.30 3.72
N PRO A 44 7.36 -2.90 4.95
CA PRO A 44 6.84 -1.72 5.65
C PRO A 44 7.47 -0.41 5.16
N ASN A 45 7.85 -0.34 3.88
CA ASN A 45 8.56 0.79 3.31
C ASN A 45 7.74 2.08 3.41
N LEU A 46 6.42 1.99 3.20
CA LEU A 46 5.50 3.12 3.31
C LEU A 46 5.18 3.51 4.76
N ASP A 47 5.31 2.59 5.73
CA ASP A 47 5.23 2.95 7.16
C ASP A 47 6.44 3.82 7.54
N TRP A 48 7.64 3.46 7.08
CA TRP A 48 8.85 4.27 7.26
C TRP A 48 8.80 5.59 6.49
N ALA A 49 8.24 5.60 5.27
CA ALA A 49 8.02 6.83 4.51
C ALA A 49 7.07 7.78 5.23
N GLY A 50 6.00 7.26 5.85
CA GLY A 50 5.12 8.02 6.73
C GLY A 50 5.88 8.68 7.89
N LYS A 51 6.73 7.92 8.60
CA LYS A 51 7.59 8.47 9.65
C LYS A 51 8.55 9.56 9.14
N LEU A 52 9.03 9.44 7.92
CA LEU A 52 9.86 10.48 7.30
C LEU A 52 9.06 11.76 7.08
N VAL A 53 7.84 11.67 6.55
CA VAL A 53 6.93 12.82 6.38
C VAL A 53 6.67 13.49 7.73
N GLU A 54 6.36 12.71 8.77
CA GLU A 54 6.09 13.26 10.10
C GLU A 54 7.28 14.08 10.63
N ARG A 55 8.49 13.52 10.52
CA ARG A 55 9.72 14.19 10.97
C ARG A 55 10.06 15.42 10.14
N ALA A 56 9.85 15.35 8.83
CA ALA A 56 10.16 16.45 7.92
C ALA A 56 9.21 17.64 8.05
N THR A 57 7.97 17.39 8.49
CA THR A 57 6.91 18.41 8.56
C THR A 57 6.55 18.83 9.97
N ALA A 58 7.00 18.07 10.99
CA ALA A 58 6.59 18.20 12.38
C ALA A 58 5.06 18.05 12.61
N MET A 59 4.36 17.44 11.65
CA MET A 59 2.95 17.04 11.76
C MET A 59 2.90 15.52 11.96
N ASP A 60 1.90 15.01 12.68
CA ASP A 60 1.63 13.57 12.57
C ASP A 60 1.04 13.24 11.18
N LEU A 61 1.08 11.97 10.77
CA LEU A 61 0.67 11.61 9.43
C LEU A 61 -0.85 11.80 9.21
N GLU A 62 -1.64 11.79 10.29
CA GLU A 62 -3.08 12.08 10.24
C GLU A 62 -3.31 13.55 9.91
N GLU A 63 -2.65 14.48 10.61
CA GLU A 63 -2.72 15.92 10.32
C GLU A 63 -2.24 16.21 8.90
N TYR A 64 -1.13 15.59 8.48
CA TYR A 64 -0.61 15.76 7.12
C TYR A 64 -1.63 15.30 6.07
N LEU A 65 -2.21 14.10 6.25
CA LEU A 65 -3.27 13.57 5.40
C LEU A 65 -4.45 14.54 5.31
N GLN A 66 -4.98 14.98 6.46
CA GLN A 66 -6.14 15.87 6.49
C GLN A 66 -5.86 17.20 5.77
N ARG A 67 -4.69 17.80 6.01
CA ARG A 67 -4.32 19.11 5.46
C ARG A 67 -3.96 19.06 3.98
N HIS A 68 -3.21 18.06 3.54
CA HIS A 68 -2.58 18.05 2.22
C HIS A 68 -3.25 17.14 1.19
N ILE A 69 -4.16 16.26 1.62
CA ILE A 69 -4.90 15.36 0.72
C ILE A 69 -6.41 15.56 0.88
N CYS A 70 -6.92 15.45 2.11
CA CYS A 70 -8.38 15.47 2.32
C CYS A 70 -8.97 16.86 2.06
N ALA A 71 -8.41 17.92 2.68
CA ALA A 71 -8.92 19.28 2.54
C ALA A 71 -8.89 19.79 1.07
N PRO A 72 -7.79 19.63 0.29
CA PRO A 72 -7.77 20.03 -1.12
C PRO A 72 -8.82 19.32 -1.97
N LEU A 73 -9.20 18.09 -1.60
CA LEU A 73 -10.18 17.28 -2.31
C LEU A 73 -11.61 17.40 -1.77
N GLY A 74 -11.81 18.00 -0.60
CA GLY A 74 -13.10 18.06 0.09
C GLY A 74 -13.55 16.73 0.68
N ILE A 75 -12.59 15.86 1.03
CA ILE A 75 -12.83 14.55 1.65
C ILE A 75 -13.03 14.72 3.16
N THR A 76 -14.02 14.03 3.73
CA THR A 76 -14.34 14.11 5.17
C THR A 76 -14.39 12.77 5.88
N ASP A 77 -14.23 11.66 5.16
CA ASP A 77 -14.38 10.30 5.68
C ASP A 77 -13.16 9.40 5.38
N MET A 78 -11.96 10.01 5.42
CA MET A 78 -10.66 9.34 5.24
C MET A 78 -9.77 9.66 6.45
N THR A 79 -9.29 8.65 7.18
CA THR A 79 -8.51 8.85 8.43
C THR A 79 -7.69 7.61 8.82
N PHE A 80 -6.56 7.83 9.50
CA PHE A 80 -5.81 6.81 10.25
C PHE A 80 -6.38 6.58 11.67
N LYS A 81 -7.17 7.51 12.19
CA LYS A 81 -7.64 7.53 13.59
C LYS A 81 -9.13 7.24 13.69
N LEU A 82 -9.59 6.15 13.07
CA LEU A 82 -11.01 5.78 12.94
C LEU A 82 -11.80 5.87 14.27
N GLN A 83 -11.23 5.42 15.38
CA GLN A 83 -11.91 5.40 16.68
C GLN A 83 -12.25 6.80 17.22
N LYS A 84 -11.61 7.86 16.69
CA LYS A 84 -11.93 9.26 17.01
C LYS A 84 -13.14 9.80 16.23
N HIS A 85 -13.73 9.02 15.32
CA HIS A 85 -14.85 9.41 14.46
C HIS A 85 -16.05 8.47 14.62
N PRO A 86 -16.93 8.70 15.61
CA PRO A 86 -18.07 7.82 15.89
C PRO A 86 -19.01 7.61 14.69
N ASP A 87 -19.18 8.62 13.84
CA ASP A 87 -20.00 8.58 12.63
C ASP A 87 -19.40 7.68 11.53
N LEU A 88 -18.06 7.58 11.47
CA LEU A 88 -17.36 6.67 10.57
C LEU A 88 -17.37 5.25 11.11
N VAL A 89 -17.12 5.07 12.41
CA VAL A 89 -17.24 3.76 13.09
C VAL A 89 -18.63 3.17 12.89
N ALA A 90 -19.69 3.97 13.02
CA ALA A 90 -21.07 3.52 12.86
C ALA A 90 -21.42 3.01 11.44
N ARG A 91 -20.60 3.33 10.42
CA ARG A 91 -20.80 2.92 9.03
C ARG A 91 -19.63 2.11 8.48
N GLN A 92 -18.72 1.68 9.35
CA GLN A 92 -17.58 0.85 8.97
C GLN A 92 -18.09 -0.47 8.37
N ALA A 93 -17.55 -0.85 7.21
CA ALA A 93 -17.85 -2.14 6.62
C ALA A 93 -17.15 -3.26 7.40
N ASP A 94 -17.88 -4.37 7.62
CA ASP A 94 -17.32 -5.60 8.17
C ASP A 94 -16.41 -6.32 7.18
N MET A 95 -15.52 -7.15 7.73
CA MET A 95 -14.72 -8.09 6.96
C MET A 95 -15.39 -9.46 6.96
N SER A 96 -15.31 -10.17 5.84
CA SER A 96 -15.80 -11.54 5.73
C SER A 96 -14.79 -12.42 5.01
N ARG A 97 -14.77 -13.69 5.36
CA ARG A 97 -14.02 -14.73 4.65
C ARG A 97 -14.98 -15.84 4.26
N ARG A 98 -14.60 -16.66 3.28
CA ARG A 98 -15.38 -17.86 2.92
C ARG A 98 -14.85 -19.05 3.71
N ASP A 99 -15.75 -19.86 4.25
CA ASP A 99 -15.42 -21.15 4.82
C ASP A 99 -15.03 -22.17 3.72
N ALA A 100 -14.74 -23.42 4.12
CA ALA A 100 -14.39 -24.49 3.19
C ALA A 100 -15.49 -24.84 2.18
N ASN A 101 -16.75 -24.46 2.46
CA ASN A 101 -17.91 -24.68 1.58
C ASN A 101 -18.23 -23.44 0.73
N GLY A 102 -17.44 -22.37 0.83
CA GLY A 102 -17.66 -21.12 0.12
C GLY A 102 -18.68 -20.18 0.78
N VAL A 103 -19.18 -20.49 1.97
CA VAL A 103 -20.15 -19.67 2.71
C VAL A 103 -19.45 -18.49 3.37
N PRO A 104 -19.91 -17.24 3.17
CA PRO A 104 -19.34 -16.08 3.85
C PRO A 104 -19.59 -16.15 5.36
N GLU A 105 -18.53 -15.98 6.15
CA GLU A 105 -18.56 -15.78 7.59
C GLU A 105 -17.88 -14.46 7.95
N ASN A 106 -18.38 -13.77 8.98
CA ASN A 106 -17.73 -12.59 9.51
C ASN A 106 -16.32 -12.98 9.99
N ALA A 107 -15.32 -12.24 9.52
CA ALA A 107 -13.94 -12.40 9.95
C ALA A 107 -13.60 -11.23 10.87
N ASP A 108 -13.14 -11.52 12.09
CA ASP A 108 -12.60 -10.49 12.96
C ASP A 108 -11.46 -9.76 12.21
N ALA A 109 -11.59 -8.45 12.08
CA ALA A 109 -10.69 -7.57 11.34
C ALA A 109 -9.35 -7.34 12.07
N SER A 110 -8.90 -8.30 12.87
CA SER A 110 -7.78 -8.20 13.82
C SER A 110 -6.39 -8.05 13.19
N TYR A 111 -6.29 -7.81 11.88
CA TYR A 111 -5.00 -7.53 11.23
C TYR A 111 -4.53 -6.09 11.44
N LEU A 112 -5.44 -5.15 11.73
CA LEU A 112 -5.11 -3.78 12.13
C LEU A 112 -5.16 -3.65 13.65
N VAL A 113 -4.15 -3.01 14.21
CA VAL A 113 -4.20 -2.58 15.62
C VAL A 113 -5.31 -1.53 15.73
N LYS A 114 -6.19 -1.67 16.72
CA LYS A 114 -7.24 -0.67 16.99
C LYS A 114 -6.60 0.54 17.65
N ASP A 115 -6.80 1.71 17.06
CA ASP A 115 -6.27 3.01 17.52
C ASP A 115 -4.77 2.97 17.84
N PRO A 116 -3.90 2.66 16.85
CA PRO A 116 -2.47 2.60 17.09
C PRO A 116 -1.92 3.99 17.42
N ASP A 117 -0.90 4.05 18.29
CA ASP A 117 -0.15 5.28 18.55
C ASP A 117 0.38 5.90 17.23
N ASP A 118 1.07 5.11 16.41
CA ASP A 118 1.58 5.56 15.10
C ASP A 118 0.56 5.39 13.97
N CYS A 119 0.58 6.32 13.01
CA CYS A 119 -0.10 6.16 11.72
C CYS A 119 0.71 5.24 10.79
N PHE A 120 0.21 4.04 10.53
CA PHE A 120 0.83 3.06 9.63
C PHE A 120 0.58 3.39 8.16
N GLY A 121 1.46 4.15 7.53
CA GLY A 121 1.34 4.59 6.14
C GLY A 121 1.20 3.47 5.09
N GLY A 122 1.58 2.23 5.41
CA GLY A 122 1.44 1.08 4.52
C GLY A 122 0.10 0.33 4.59
N MET A 123 -0.72 0.53 5.64
CA MET A 123 -1.94 -0.27 5.86
C MET A 123 -3.05 0.38 6.69
N GLY A 124 -2.79 1.48 7.40
CA GLY A 124 -3.63 2.00 8.49
C GLY A 124 -4.78 2.91 8.09
N LEU A 125 -4.98 3.16 6.80
CA LEU A 125 -5.96 4.14 6.32
C LEU A 125 -7.36 3.53 6.19
N PHE A 126 -8.36 4.22 6.72
CA PHE A 126 -9.77 3.97 6.44
C PHE A 126 -10.31 5.06 5.51
N ALA A 127 -11.10 4.69 4.51
CA ALA A 127 -11.75 5.62 3.60
C ALA A 127 -13.01 4.99 2.98
N SER A 128 -13.96 5.81 2.55
CA SER A 128 -15.00 5.34 1.63
C SER A 128 -14.43 5.14 0.22
N PRO A 129 -15.07 4.29 -0.62
CA PRO A 129 -14.67 4.12 -2.01
C PRO A 129 -14.70 5.44 -2.81
N ALA A 130 -15.67 6.32 -2.52
CA ALA A 130 -15.80 7.61 -3.17
C ALA A 130 -14.60 8.52 -2.88
N SER A 131 -14.15 8.56 -1.63
CA SER A 131 -13.00 9.37 -1.22
C SER A 131 -11.68 8.82 -1.75
N HIS A 132 -11.51 7.51 -1.79
CA HIS A 132 -10.36 6.90 -2.49
C HIS A 132 -10.37 7.24 -3.99
N MET A 133 -11.54 7.15 -4.64
CA MET A 133 -11.69 7.51 -6.06
C MET A 133 -11.40 8.98 -6.33
N ALA A 134 -11.72 9.89 -5.41
CA ALA A 134 -11.39 11.31 -5.56
C ALA A 134 -9.88 11.55 -5.68
N VAL A 135 -9.06 10.79 -4.94
CA VAL A 135 -7.58 10.84 -5.04
C VAL A 135 -7.12 10.34 -6.41
N LEU A 136 -7.59 9.15 -6.83
CA LEU A 136 -7.23 8.56 -8.13
C LEU A 136 -7.62 9.49 -9.28
N HIS A 137 -8.82 10.08 -9.21
CA HIS A 137 -9.33 10.97 -10.25
C HIS A 137 -8.57 12.29 -10.33
N SER A 138 -8.11 12.86 -9.21
CA SER A 138 -7.24 14.05 -9.20
C SER A 138 -5.89 13.77 -9.87
N LEU A 139 -5.28 12.62 -9.57
CA LEU A 139 -4.03 12.19 -10.22
C LEU A 139 -4.24 11.94 -11.73
N LEU A 140 -5.31 11.23 -12.11
CA LEU A 140 -5.64 10.97 -13.51
C LEU A 140 -5.88 12.26 -14.31
N LYS A 141 -6.56 13.24 -13.72
CA LYS A 141 -6.78 14.54 -14.36
C LYS A 141 -5.54 15.42 -14.40
N ASN A 142 -4.53 15.09 -13.58
CA ASN A 142 -3.37 15.94 -13.35
C ASN A 142 -3.78 17.40 -13.05
N ASP A 143 -4.73 17.56 -12.12
CA ASP A 143 -5.42 18.84 -11.87
C ASP A 143 -4.67 19.78 -10.91
N ALA A 144 -3.43 19.44 -10.56
CA ALA A 144 -2.55 20.17 -9.65
C ALA A 144 -3.10 20.42 -8.24
N ARG A 145 -4.16 19.72 -7.81
CA ARG A 145 -4.72 19.88 -6.45
C ARG A 145 -3.88 19.21 -5.37
N LEU A 146 -3.24 18.08 -5.71
CA LEU A 146 -2.41 17.30 -4.78
C LEU A 146 -0.91 17.47 -5.06
N LEU A 147 -0.52 17.36 -6.33
CA LEU A 147 0.86 17.34 -6.77
C LEU A 147 1.01 18.20 -8.02
N SER A 148 2.19 18.78 -8.22
CA SER A 148 2.48 19.46 -9.49
C SER A 148 2.45 18.48 -10.67
N PRO A 149 2.21 18.94 -11.90
CA PRO A 149 2.15 18.05 -13.06
C PRO A 149 3.38 17.17 -13.26
N SER A 150 4.57 17.70 -13.04
CA SER A 150 5.82 16.92 -13.15
C SER A 150 5.94 15.84 -12.07
N MET A 151 5.37 16.05 -10.88
CA MET A 151 5.32 15.03 -9.83
C MET A 151 4.28 13.95 -10.13
N VAL A 152 3.16 14.32 -10.76
CA VAL A 152 2.21 13.32 -11.29
C VAL A 152 2.88 12.49 -12.38
N ASP A 153 3.58 13.11 -13.34
CA ASP A 153 4.30 12.38 -14.38
C ASP A 153 5.33 11.41 -13.81
N ALA A 154 6.03 11.80 -12.73
CA ALA A 154 7.00 10.95 -12.04
C ALA A 154 6.38 9.69 -11.41
N ILE A 155 5.12 9.75 -10.94
CA ILE A 155 4.39 8.57 -10.46
C ILE A 155 4.32 7.49 -11.54
N PHE A 156 4.12 7.92 -12.78
CA PHE A 156 3.98 7.06 -13.96
C PHE A 156 5.29 6.86 -14.74
N GLN A 157 6.45 7.06 -14.10
CA GLN A 157 7.75 6.62 -14.64
C GLN A 157 8.26 5.32 -14.00
N PRO A 158 8.97 4.46 -14.75
CA PRO A 158 9.68 3.31 -14.18
C PRO A 158 10.72 3.75 -13.15
N GLN A 159 10.68 3.19 -11.94
CA GLN A 159 11.57 3.56 -10.83
C GLN A 159 12.61 2.48 -10.49
N LEU A 160 12.51 1.29 -11.09
CA LEU A 160 13.44 0.19 -10.83
C LEU A 160 14.51 0.12 -11.92
N ASP A 161 15.76 -0.09 -11.50
CA ASP A 161 16.84 -0.48 -12.39
C ASP A 161 16.68 -1.93 -12.86
N ALA A 162 17.60 -2.40 -13.71
CA ALA A 162 17.52 -3.74 -14.31
C ALA A 162 17.48 -4.87 -13.27
N ALA A 163 18.27 -4.77 -12.19
CA ALA A 163 18.35 -5.82 -11.17
C ALA A 163 17.05 -5.88 -10.34
N CYS A 164 16.55 -4.72 -9.91
CA CYS A 164 15.28 -4.65 -9.20
C CYS A 164 14.10 -5.03 -10.10
N GLU A 165 14.09 -4.62 -11.37
CA GLU A 165 13.06 -4.98 -12.36
C GLU A 165 13.02 -6.50 -12.59
N GLU A 166 14.17 -7.15 -12.75
CA GLU A 166 14.24 -8.60 -12.87
C GLU A 166 13.66 -9.28 -11.62
N SER A 167 14.02 -8.80 -10.43
CA SER A 167 13.58 -9.40 -9.17
C SER A 167 12.07 -9.28 -8.91
N ILE A 168 11.43 -8.17 -9.31
CA ILE A 168 9.97 -8.02 -9.17
C ILE A 168 9.24 -8.91 -10.18
N ASN A 169 9.73 -9.04 -11.42
CA ASN A 169 9.10 -9.93 -12.40
C ASN A 169 9.22 -11.40 -11.97
N ASP A 170 10.40 -11.86 -11.55
CA ASP A 170 10.58 -13.21 -10.99
C ASP A 170 9.63 -13.46 -9.81
N ARG A 171 9.49 -12.48 -8.89
CA ARG A 171 8.54 -12.58 -7.78
C ARG A 171 7.10 -12.75 -8.26
N PHE A 172 6.67 -11.96 -9.23
CA PHE A 172 5.29 -11.96 -9.71
C PHE A 172 4.95 -13.13 -10.66
N ASP A 173 5.94 -13.68 -11.36
CA ASP A 173 5.72 -14.79 -12.29
C ASP A 173 5.79 -16.17 -11.60
N ARG A 174 6.37 -16.26 -10.40
CA ARG A 174 6.45 -17.51 -9.62
C ARG A 174 5.09 -18.10 -9.24
N LYS A 175 4.05 -17.28 -9.08
CA LYS A 175 2.70 -17.73 -8.72
C LYS A 175 1.66 -16.85 -9.39
N PRO A 176 0.54 -17.42 -9.87
CA PRO A 176 -0.59 -16.60 -10.31
C PRO A 176 -1.05 -15.69 -9.17
N HIS A 177 -1.47 -14.48 -9.54
CA HIS A 177 -2.07 -13.51 -8.63
C HIS A 177 -3.50 -13.22 -9.08
N GLY A 178 -4.41 -13.07 -8.11
CA GLY A 178 -5.81 -12.82 -8.39
C GLY A 178 -6.12 -11.36 -8.69
N GLY A 179 -7.32 -11.13 -9.22
CA GLY A 179 -7.93 -9.81 -9.38
C GLY A 179 -7.29 -8.96 -10.46
N LEU A 180 -7.12 -7.66 -10.19
CA LEU A 180 -6.65 -6.66 -11.16
C LEU A 180 -5.13 -6.45 -11.14
N LEU A 181 -4.33 -7.35 -10.59
CA LEU A 181 -2.87 -7.28 -10.80
C LEU A 181 -2.51 -7.73 -12.23
N PRO A 182 -1.35 -7.30 -12.79
CA PRO A 182 -1.00 -7.68 -14.15
C PRO A 182 -0.79 -9.20 -14.30
N PRO A 183 -1.31 -9.82 -15.38
CA PRO A 183 -1.17 -11.25 -15.63
C PRO A 183 0.28 -11.72 -15.68
N VAL A 184 0.53 -12.98 -15.30
CA VAL A 184 1.85 -13.64 -15.42
C VAL A 184 2.38 -13.50 -16.85
N GLY A 185 3.66 -13.17 -16.99
CA GLY A 185 4.32 -12.98 -18.28
C GLY A 185 4.23 -11.58 -18.88
N ILE A 186 3.42 -10.66 -18.32
CA ILE A 186 3.48 -9.24 -18.68
C ILE A 186 4.68 -8.60 -17.98
N ARG A 187 5.57 -7.95 -18.74
CA ARG A 187 6.71 -7.25 -18.14
C ARG A 187 6.25 -6.10 -17.23
N ARG A 188 6.84 -6.01 -16.04
CA ARG A 188 6.48 -5.03 -15.00
C ARG A 188 7.68 -4.21 -14.54
N ASN A 189 7.41 -2.99 -14.11
CA ASN A 189 8.29 -2.18 -13.28
C ASN A 189 7.47 -1.71 -12.06
N HIS A 190 7.96 -0.74 -11.29
CA HIS A 190 7.22 -0.11 -10.20
C HIS A 190 7.26 1.40 -10.37
N GLY A 191 6.09 2.05 -10.35
CA GLY A 191 5.98 3.51 -10.31
C GLY A 191 6.07 4.02 -8.87
N LEU A 192 5.87 5.33 -8.64
CA LEU A 192 5.75 5.84 -7.27
C LEU A 192 4.32 5.64 -6.75
N GLY A 193 3.98 4.39 -6.40
CA GLY A 193 2.69 4.06 -5.78
C GLY A 193 2.19 2.64 -6.03
N GLY A 194 2.65 1.98 -7.11
CA GLY A 194 2.22 0.62 -7.41
C GLY A 194 3.00 -0.01 -8.57
N VAL A 195 2.62 -1.23 -8.92
CA VAL A 195 3.22 -1.97 -10.05
C VAL A 195 2.78 -1.35 -11.35
N MET A 196 3.76 -1.10 -12.22
CA MET A 196 3.58 -0.54 -13.55
C MET A 196 3.69 -1.63 -14.59
N ILE A 197 2.74 -1.69 -15.53
CA ILE A 197 2.86 -2.56 -16.70
C ILE A 197 3.72 -1.89 -17.77
N MET A 198 4.69 -2.63 -18.29
CA MET A 198 5.63 -2.14 -19.30
C MET A 198 5.20 -2.50 -20.73
N GLU A 199 4.10 -3.23 -20.85
CA GLU A 199 3.51 -3.78 -22.07
C GLU A 199 1.99 -3.68 -21.98
N ASP A 200 1.29 -3.65 -23.12
CA ASP A 200 -0.16 -3.72 -23.15
C ASP A 200 -0.62 -5.12 -22.71
N CYS A 201 -1.57 -5.21 -21.78
CA CYS A 201 -1.99 -6.50 -21.23
C CYS A 201 -2.73 -7.38 -22.25
N ASP A 202 -3.57 -6.77 -23.09
CA ASP A 202 -4.35 -7.47 -24.12
C ASP A 202 -4.68 -6.50 -25.27
N GLY A 203 -3.64 -6.07 -25.97
CA GLY A 203 -3.76 -5.10 -27.07
C GLY A 203 -4.55 -3.85 -26.65
N ASP A 204 -5.67 -3.61 -27.33
CA ASP A 204 -6.59 -2.48 -27.08
C ASP A 204 -7.81 -2.78 -26.22
N VAL A 205 -7.94 -4.01 -25.76
CA VAL A 205 -9.11 -4.49 -25.00
C VAL A 205 -8.96 -4.22 -23.50
N TRP A 206 -7.73 -4.06 -23.02
CA TRP A 206 -7.46 -3.85 -21.59
C TRP A 206 -6.38 -2.78 -21.33
N ARG A 207 -5.74 -2.86 -20.17
CA ARG A 207 -4.80 -1.85 -19.68
C ARG A 207 -3.58 -1.76 -20.58
N ARG A 208 -3.18 -0.51 -20.84
CA ARG A 208 -2.06 -0.14 -21.70
C ARG A 208 -0.78 0.03 -20.91
N ARG A 209 0.36 -0.13 -21.60
CA ARG A 209 1.69 0.22 -21.09
C ARG A 209 1.68 1.56 -20.34
N GLY A 210 2.30 1.58 -19.16
CA GLY A 210 2.37 2.73 -18.27
C GLY A 210 1.27 2.79 -17.21
N SER A 211 0.21 1.95 -17.31
CA SER A 211 -0.80 1.85 -16.25
C SER A 211 -0.16 1.33 -14.96
N ILE A 212 -0.52 1.92 -13.82
CA ILE A 212 -0.11 1.46 -12.50
C ILE A 212 -1.29 0.85 -11.75
N SER A 213 -1.05 -0.15 -10.92
CA SER A 213 -2.08 -0.75 -10.08
C SER A 213 -1.50 -1.28 -8.79
N TRP A 214 -2.35 -1.38 -7.78
CA TRP A 214 -2.01 -2.04 -6.52
C TRP A 214 -3.26 -2.63 -5.86
N VAL A 215 -3.06 -3.27 -4.72
CA VAL A 215 -4.10 -4.02 -4.01
C VAL A 215 -4.08 -3.73 -2.52
N GLY A 216 -5.26 -3.78 -1.92
CA GLY A 216 -5.45 -3.85 -0.47
C GLY A 216 -5.88 -5.25 -0.06
N PHE A 217 -5.42 -5.69 1.13
CA PHE A 217 -5.69 -7.02 1.67
C PHE A 217 -7.18 -7.45 1.60
N PRO A 218 -8.18 -6.57 1.86
CA PRO A 218 -9.60 -6.89 1.76
C PRO A 218 -10.17 -7.12 0.35
N ASN A 219 -9.39 -7.67 -0.59
CA ASN A 219 -9.76 -7.78 -2.01
C ASN A 219 -10.10 -6.40 -2.64
N LEU A 220 -9.35 -5.37 -2.25
CA LEU A 220 -9.47 -4.03 -2.83
C LEU A 220 -8.47 -3.90 -3.97
N PHE A 221 -8.89 -3.30 -5.08
CA PHE A 221 -8.05 -3.10 -6.26
C PHE A 221 -8.25 -1.68 -6.80
N TRP A 222 -7.16 -1.06 -7.24
CA TRP A 222 -7.21 0.17 -8.02
C TRP A 222 -6.23 0.07 -9.19
N THR A 223 -6.54 0.84 -10.23
CA THR A 223 -5.71 0.99 -11.43
C THR A 223 -5.97 2.34 -12.07
#